data_AF-A0A7V2QF21-F1
#
_entry.id   AF-A0A7V2QF21-F1
#
_cell.length_a   1.000
_cell.length_b   1.000
_cell.length_c   1.000
_cell.angle_alpha   90.00
_cell.angle_beta   90.00
_cell.angle_gamma   90.00
#
_symmetry.space_group_name_H-M   'P 1'
#
loop_
_entity.id
_entity.type
_entity.pdbx_description
1 polymer ?
#
loop_
_entity_poly.entity_id
_entity_poly.type
_entity_poly.pdbx_seq_one_letter_code
_entity_poly.pdbx_strand_id
1 'polypeptide(L)'
;MTLEPITPRLVLPRDALVLEIGSGHRPHPRADVLTDKYLEDVERGGRLRVDRPFVQADAERLPFRDHAFDYAICRHVLEHLRDPAAFFQEVTRVARAGYIEAPSLIWEYLHPTRAYHRWCVLDVDGELLLMRKPTGASSIPFGCLFERLNRYSPEYRLLIRRYADLFYVRHQWRGKIRYAVHPADDERRAWFGKPWDAEKVARFVPPRSMSRQAIDLLTGALGSVIGGLLRRLPRLPILRRRVVDLTDLMQCPSCAHRPLEIGGGYARCPACGWQTVVIIPT
;
A
#
# COMPACT_ATOMS: atom_id res chain seq x y z
N MET A 1 11.32 -10.01 11.93
CA MET A 1 10.15 -9.61 12.75
C MET A 1 9.31 -8.65 11.92
N THR A 2 8.10 -9.04 11.58
CA THR A 2 7.27 -8.28 10.67
C THR A 2 6.19 -7.54 11.44
N LEU A 3 6.14 -6.23 11.24
CA LEU A 3 5.05 -5.39 11.68
C LEU A 3 3.74 -6.07 11.22
N GLU A 4 2.79 -6.24 12.15
CA GLU A 4 1.38 -6.43 11.73
C GLU A 4 1.02 -5.28 10.78
N PRO A 5 0.09 -5.50 9.84
CA PRO A 5 -0.33 -4.42 8.98
C PRO A 5 -0.83 -3.28 9.87
N ILE A 6 -0.09 -2.16 9.80
CA ILE A 6 -0.48 -0.86 10.36
C ILE A 6 -1.68 -0.29 9.59
N THR A 7 -2.01 -0.97 8.49
CA THR A 7 -3.25 -0.89 7.75
C THR A 7 -4.44 -0.91 8.70
N PRO A 8 -5.25 0.16 8.71
CA PRO A 8 -6.45 0.19 9.52
C PRO A 8 -7.36 -0.96 9.11
N ARG A 9 -8.23 -1.38 10.02
CA ARG A 9 -9.27 -2.34 9.69
C ARG A 9 -10.15 -1.73 8.59
N LEU A 10 -10.02 -2.24 7.37
CA LEU A 10 -10.83 -1.80 6.24
C LEU A 10 -12.29 -2.25 6.48
N VAL A 11 -13.20 -1.28 6.55
CA VAL A 11 -14.64 -1.54 6.69
C VAL A 11 -15.24 -1.57 5.29
N LEU A 12 -15.30 -2.76 4.71
CA LEU A 12 -15.82 -2.99 3.36
C LEU A 12 -17.10 -3.83 3.42
N PRO A 13 -18.05 -3.63 2.48
CA PRO A 13 -19.16 -4.57 2.28
C PRO A 13 -18.63 -6.00 2.10
N ARG A 14 -19.36 -6.99 2.62
CA ARG A 14 -18.92 -8.40 2.60
C ARG A 14 -18.78 -8.95 1.18
N ASP A 15 -19.58 -8.43 0.27
CA ASP A 15 -19.71 -8.83 -1.13
C ASP A 15 -18.89 -7.99 -2.12
N ALA A 16 -18.26 -6.90 -1.64
CA ALA A 16 -17.40 -6.06 -2.47
C ALA A 16 -16.30 -6.89 -3.15
N LEU A 17 -16.08 -6.70 -4.45
CA LEU A 17 -14.96 -7.33 -5.15
C LEU A 17 -13.69 -6.50 -4.98
N VAL A 18 -12.63 -7.11 -4.43
CA VAL A 18 -11.43 -6.39 -4.01
C VAL A 18 -10.19 -6.81 -4.79
N LEU A 19 -9.54 -5.82 -5.43
CA LEU A 19 -8.22 -5.96 -6.04
C LEU A 19 -7.14 -5.58 -5.03
N GLU A 20 -6.04 -6.33 -4.98
CA GLU A 20 -4.81 -5.89 -4.32
C GLU A 20 -3.67 -5.73 -5.32
N ILE A 21 -3.09 -4.53 -5.36
CA ILE A 21 -1.99 -4.13 -6.23
C ILE A 21 -0.70 -4.17 -5.42
N GLY A 22 0.32 -4.87 -5.93
CA GLY A 22 1.56 -5.15 -5.19
C GLY A 22 1.35 -6.16 -4.07
N SER A 23 0.60 -7.24 -4.34
CA SER A 23 0.20 -8.22 -3.31
C SER A 23 1.37 -8.88 -2.59
N GLY A 24 2.52 -9.01 -3.27
CA GLY A 24 3.75 -9.55 -2.71
C GLY A 24 3.60 -10.88 -1.98
N HIS A 25 4.28 -11.00 -0.84
CA HIS A 25 4.34 -12.24 -0.07
C HIS A 25 3.23 -12.39 0.96
N ARG A 26 2.48 -11.32 1.22
CA ARG A 26 1.43 -11.26 2.27
C ARG A 26 0.25 -10.42 1.80
N PRO A 27 -0.47 -10.90 0.77
CA PRO A 27 -1.73 -10.30 0.36
C PRO A 27 -2.67 -10.13 1.55
N HIS A 28 -3.35 -9.00 1.57
CA HIS A 28 -4.41 -8.69 2.49
C HIS A 28 -5.49 -9.78 2.43
N PRO A 29 -6.01 -10.24 3.60
CA PRO A 29 -7.01 -11.31 3.63
C PRO A 29 -8.29 -10.99 2.86
N ARG A 30 -8.65 -9.70 2.77
CA ARG A 30 -9.86 -9.22 2.11
C ARG A 30 -9.77 -9.15 0.58
N ALA A 31 -8.57 -9.26 0.00
CA ALA A 31 -8.39 -9.24 -1.45
C ALA A 31 -8.93 -10.51 -2.11
N ASP A 32 -9.66 -10.35 -3.20
CA ASP A 32 -10.24 -11.42 -4.01
C ASP A 32 -9.35 -11.72 -5.24
N VAL A 33 -8.80 -10.68 -5.85
CA VAL A 33 -7.85 -10.76 -6.98
C VAL A 33 -6.54 -10.09 -6.59
N LEU A 34 -5.42 -10.71 -6.96
CA LEU A 34 -4.08 -10.23 -6.67
C LEU A 34 -3.38 -9.75 -7.94
N THR A 35 -2.56 -8.73 -7.80
CA THR A 35 -1.70 -8.24 -8.87
C THR A 35 -0.34 -7.85 -8.32
N ASP A 36 0.70 -8.19 -9.07
CA ASP A 36 2.07 -7.76 -8.80
C ASP A 36 2.83 -7.69 -10.12
N LYS A 37 3.79 -6.77 -10.22
CA LYS A 37 4.58 -6.58 -11.44
C LYS A 37 5.60 -7.69 -11.62
N TYR A 38 6.13 -8.20 -10.52
CA TYR A 38 7.27 -9.10 -10.52
C TYR A 38 6.90 -10.45 -9.92
N LEU A 39 7.13 -11.54 -10.65
CA LEU A 39 6.97 -12.88 -10.11
C LEU A 39 8.08 -13.18 -9.07
N GLU A 40 9.29 -12.73 -9.37
CA GLU A 40 10.48 -12.77 -8.51
C GLU A 40 10.98 -11.34 -8.26
N ASP A 41 11.28 -11.02 -7.01
CA ASP A 41 11.63 -9.66 -6.59
C ASP A 41 12.59 -9.71 -5.39
N VAL A 42 13.63 -8.89 -5.43
CA VAL A 42 14.65 -8.75 -4.38
C VAL A 42 14.26 -7.72 -3.30
N GLU A 43 13.32 -6.82 -3.61
CA GLU A 43 12.84 -5.79 -2.68
C GLU A 43 11.72 -6.34 -1.77
N ARG A 44 11.12 -7.47 -2.15
CA ARG A 44 10.07 -8.16 -1.41
C ARG A 44 10.62 -8.93 -0.20
N GLY A 45 9.94 -8.80 0.95
CA GLY A 45 10.31 -9.50 2.19
C GLY A 45 10.07 -11.02 2.24
N GLY A 46 9.73 -11.68 1.13
CA GLY A 46 9.44 -13.12 1.05
C GLY A 46 8.94 -13.56 -0.34
N ARG A 47 8.66 -14.86 -0.51
CA ARG A 47 8.16 -15.40 -1.79
C ARG A 47 6.75 -14.88 -2.12
N LEU A 48 6.48 -14.62 -3.41
CA LEU A 48 5.14 -14.26 -3.89
C LEU A 48 4.10 -15.27 -3.39
N ARG A 49 2.95 -14.78 -2.92
CA ARG A 49 1.82 -15.62 -2.54
C ARG A 49 0.68 -15.50 -3.55
N VAL A 50 0.35 -16.62 -4.18
CA VAL A 50 -0.67 -16.75 -5.24
C VAL A 50 -1.75 -17.77 -4.83
N ASP A 51 -2.42 -17.52 -3.71
CA ASP A 51 -3.43 -18.42 -3.12
C ASP A 51 -4.88 -18.07 -3.51
N ARG A 52 -5.05 -17.19 -4.50
CA ARG A 52 -6.30 -16.82 -5.18
C ARG A 52 -5.95 -16.25 -6.57
N PRO A 53 -6.91 -15.92 -7.45
CA PRO A 53 -6.63 -15.43 -8.80
C PRO A 53 -5.60 -14.30 -8.80
N PHE A 54 -4.55 -14.47 -9.61
CA PHE A 54 -3.42 -13.56 -9.70
C PHE A 54 -3.16 -13.18 -11.16
N VAL A 55 -2.87 -11.90 -11.39
CA VAL A 55 -2.50 -11.35 -12.70
C VAL A 55 -1.19 -10.59 -12.55
N GLN A 56 -0.20 -10.91 -13.39
CA GLN A 56 1.02 -10.11 -13.44
C GLN A 56 0.72 -8.79 -14.16
N ALA A 57 1.01 -7.64 -13.54
CA ALA A 57 0.80 -6.34 -14.20
C ALA A 57 1.61 -5.19 -13.57
N ASP A 58 1.91 -4.19 -14.39
CA ASP A 58 2.40 -2.90 -13.90
C ASP A 58 1.23 -2.10 -13.31
N ALA A 59 1.41 -1.52 -12.13
CA ALA A 59 0.39 -0.73 -11.45
C ALA A 59 0.02 0.55 -12.23
N GLU A 60 0.93 1.03 -13.09
CA GLU A 60 0.73 2.17 -13.99
C GLU A 60 -0.08 1.79 -15.25
N ARG A 61 -0.39 0.51 -15.45
CA ARG A 61 -1.15 0.03 -16.61
C ARG A 61 -1.82 -1.32 -16.35
N LEU A 62 -2.98 -1.30 -15.72
CA LEU A 62 -3.65 -2.49 -15.21
C LEU A 62 -4.53 -3.15 -16.29
N PRO A 63 -4.44 -4.48 -16.50
CA PRO A 63 -5.19 -5.20 -17.54
C PRO A 63 -6.62 -5.55 -17.10
N PHE A 64 -7.30 -4.59 -16.45
CA PHE A 64 -8.67 -4.72 -16.00
C PHE A 64 -9.53 -3.66 -16.66
N ARG A 65 -10.81 -3.96 -16.86
CA ARG A 65 -11.77 -2.98 -17.36
C ARG A 65 -12.09 -1.92 -16.32
N ASP A 66 -12.66 -0.82 -16.79
CA ASP A 66 -13.15 0.25 -15.95
C ASP A 66 -14.16 -0.29 -14.92
N HIS A 67 -13.99 0.16 -13.68
CA HIS A 67 -14.79 -0.23 -12.51
C HIS A 67 -15.01 -1.74 -12.39
N ALA A 68 -14.00 -2.55 -12.74
CA ALA A 68 -14.00 -3.99 -12.52
C ALA A 68 -14.10 -4.33 -11.02
N PHE A 69 -13.61 -3.46 -10.14
CA PHE A 69 -13.56 -3.69 -8.70
C PHE A 69 -14.34 -2.64 -7.91
N ASP A 70 -14.92 -3.06 -6.78
CA ASP A 70 -15.54 -2.14 -5.83
C ASP A 70 -14.50 -1.46 -4.95
N TYR A 71 -13.35 -2.12 -4.71
CA TYR A 71 -12.28 -1.59 -3.88
C TYR A 71 -10.89 -2.04 -4.34
N ALA A 72 -9.91 -1.14 -4.27
CA ALA A 72 -8.50 -1.44 -4.48
C ALA A 72 -7.70 -1.28 -3.17
N ILE A 73 -6.81 -2.22 -2.90
CA ILE A 73 -5.81 -2.15 -1.82
C ILE A 73 -4.44 -2.02 -2.48
N CYS A 74 -3.68 -0.98 -2.13
CA CYS A 74 -2.33 -0.78 -2.63
C CYS A 74 -1.42 -0.47 -1.43
N ARG A 75 -0.41 -1.31 -1.19
CA ARG A 75 0.47 -1.18 -0.02
C ARG A 75 1.91 -1.31 -0.43
N HIS A 76 2.72 -0.34 -0.08
CA HIS A 76 4.15 -0.33 -0.36
C HIS A 76 4.49 -0.49 -1.85
N VAL A 77 3.74 0.20 -2.71
CA VAL A 77 3.96 0.24 -4.17
C VAL A 77 4.25 1.65 -4.62
N LEU A 78 3.53 2.64 -4.08
CA LEU A 78 3.55 4.02 -4.54
C LEU A 78 4.96 4.62 -4.52
N GLU A 79 5.75 4.27 -3.50
CA GLU A 79 7.13 4.72 -3.34
C GLU A 79 8.10 4.18 -4.42
N HIS A 80 7.73 3.11 -5.12
CA HIS A 80 8.52 2.49 -6.19
C HIS A 80 8.13 2.98 -7.60
N LEU A 81 6.98 3.64 -7.74
CA LEU A 81 6.40 3.98 -9.04
C LEU A 81 7.32 4.86 -9.88
N ARG A 82 7.32 4.63 -11.19
CA ARG A 82 8.00 5.49 -12.16
C ARG A 82 7.23 6.78 -12.35
N ASP A 83 5.92 6.64 -12.55
CA ASP A 83 4.94 7.70 -12.77
C ASP A 83 3.71 7.52 -11.84
N PRO A 84 3.70 8.21 -10.68
CA PRO A 84 2.55 8.17 -9.78
C PRO A 84 1.26 8.70 -10.39
N ALA A 85 1.32 9.64 -11.34
CA ALA A 85 0.13 10.20 -11.95
C ALA A 85 -0.57 9.15 -12.82
N ALA A 86 0.19 8.37 -13.61
CA ALA A 86 -0.34 7.24 -14.37
C ALA A 86 -0.98 6.19 -13.45
N PHE A 87 -0.33 5.86 -12.33
CA PHE A 87 -0.90 4.96 -11.32
C PHE A 87 -2.23 5.47 -10.75
N PHE A 88 -2.32 6.75 -10.36
CA PHE A 88 -3.56 7.29 -9.79
C PHE A 88 -4.71 7.27 -10.79
N GLN A 89 -4.43 7.50 -12.07
CA GLN A 89 -5.42 7.36 -13.14
C GLN A 89 -5.86 5.90 -13.26
N GLU A 90 -4.93 4.95 -13.32
CA GLU A 90 -5.26 3.54 -13.49
C GLU A 90 -6.01 2.93 -12.29
N VAL A 91 -5.56 3.18 -11.07
CA VAL A 91 -6.22 2.63 -9.87
C VAL A 91 -7.65 3.17 -9.74
N THR A 92 -7.86 4.45 -10.09
CA THR A 92 -9.18 5.08 -10.09
C THR A 92 -10.06 4.56 -11.25
N ARG A 93 -9.44 4.23 -12.39
CA ARG A 93 -10.15 3.66 -13.53
C ARG A 93 -10.70 2.27 -13.20
N VAL A 94 -9.87 1.39 -12.63
CA VAL A 94 -10.27 -0.01 -12.40
C VAL A 94 -11.13 -0.23 -11.14
N ALA A 95 -11.07 0.68 -10.16
CA ALA A 95 -11.77 0.53 -8.89
C ALA A 95 -12.60 1.77 -8.51
N ARG A 96 -13.71 1.56 -7.80
CA ARG A 96 -14.62 2.65 -7.37
C ARG A 96 -14.14 3.40 -6.13
N ALA A 97 -13.36 2.72 -5.29
CA ALA A 97 -12.80 3.23 -4.05
C ALA A 97 -11.52 2.46 -3.71
N GLY A 98 -10.76 2.90 -2.72
CA GLY A 98 -9.58 2.16 -2.33
C GLY A 98 -8.83 2.71 -1.12
N TYR A 99 -7.74 2.01 -0.81
CA TYR A 99 -6.78 2.32 0.24
C TYR A 99 -5.37 2.27 -0.33
N ILE A 100 -4.58 3.30 -0.03
CA ILE A 100 -3.17 3.42 -0.40
C ILE A 100 -2.35 3.57 0.87
N GLU A 101 -1.36 2.69 1.04
CA GLU A 101 -0.37 2.74 2.12
C GLU A 101 1.02 2.90 1.53
N ALA A 102 1.75 3.90 2.01
CA ALA A 102 3.13 4.14 1.63
C ALA A 102 3.93 4.64 2.84
N PRO A 103 5.26 4.49 2.84
CA PRO A 103 6.13 5.21 3.76
C PRO A 103 5.89 6.71 3.69
N SER A 104 5.74 7.34 4.85
CA SER A 104 5.69 8.80 4.95
C SER A 104 7.07 9.43 4.75
N LEU A 105 7.10 10.75 4.59
CA LEU A 105 8.33 11.55 4.68
C LEU A 105 9.16 11.21 5.92
N ILE A 106 8.54 11.10 7.08
CA ILE A 106 9.25 10.83 8.34
C ILE A 106 9.90 9.45 8.33
N TRP A 107 9.19 8.44 7.82
CA TRP A 107 9.76 7.10 7.68
C TRP A 107 10.96 7.10 6.73
N GLU A 108 10.87 7.77 5.58
CA GLU A 108 11.97 7.84 4.63
C GLU A 108 13.24 8.47 5.23
N TYR A 109 13.10 9.43 6.15
CA TYR A 109 14.23 10.06 6.84
C TYR A 109 14.78 9.22 8.00
N LEU A 110 13.91 8.55 8.76
CA LEU A 110 14.35 7.72 9.89
C LEU A 110 14.86 6.35 9.44
N HIS A 111 14.34 5.80 8.34
CA HIS A 111 14.66 4.47 7.81
C HIS A 111 15.23 4.54 6.38
N PRO A 112 16.39 5.19 6.19
CA PRO A 112 16.90 5.57 4.87
C PRO A 112 17.46 4.40 4.05
N THR A 113 17.54 3.19 4.61
CA THR A 113 18.14 2.01 3.96
C THR A 113 17.46 1.58 2.66
N ARG A 114 16.23 2.07 2.42
CA ARG A 114 15.47 1.84 1.20
C ARG A 114 15.84 2.88 0.14
N ALA A 115 17.04 2.74 -0.41
CA ALA A 115 17.56 3.65 -1.42
C ALA A 115 16.82 3.56 -2.77
N TYR A 116 16.12 2.45 -3.01
CA TYR A 116 15.31 2.22 -4.21
C TYR A 116 13.96 2.95 -4.19
N HIS A 117 13.50 3.48 -3.04
CA HIS A 117 12.32 4.33 -2.99
C HIS A 117 12.57 5.65 -3.73
N ARG A 118 11.63 6.02 -4.61
CA ARG A 118 11.74 7.18 -5.49
C ARG A 118 11.02 8.41 -4.93
N TRP A 119 10.05 8.20 -4.04
CA TRP A 119 9.11 9.23 -3.58
C TRP A 119 9.08 9.36 -2.07
N CYS A 120 9.03 10.61 -1.60
CA CYS A 120 8.51 10.95 -0.28
C CYS A 120 7.05 11.35 -0.43
N VAL A 121 6.20 10.82 0.45
CA VAL A 121 4.75 10.95 0.36
C VAL A 121 4.20 11.52 1.65
N LEU A 122 3.21 12.39 1.54
CA LEU A 122 2.39 12.88 2.64
C LEU A 122 0.92 12.84 2.24
N ASP A 123 0.04 12.64 3.21
CA ASP A 123 -1.39 12.90 3.08
C ASP A 123 -1.70 14.16 3.90
N VAL A 124 -2.13 15.21 3.22
CA VAL A 124 -2.49 16.49 3.84
C VAL A 124 -3.95 16.75 3.54
N ASP A 125 -4.79 16.68 4.57
CA ASP A 125 -6.23 16.94 4.49
C ASP A 125 -6.94 16.13 3.39
N GLY A 126 -6.49 14.88 3.14
CA GLY A 126 -7.03 13.99 2.12
C GLY A 126 -6.55 14.31 0.70
N GLU A 127 -5.42 15.00 0.55
CA GLU A 127 -4.67 15.18 -0.70
C GLU A 127 -3.29 14.53 -0.57
N LEU A 128 -2.95 13.65 -1.51
CA LEU A 128 -1.64 13.01 -1.58
C LEU A 128 -0.61 13.96 -2.20
N LEU A 129 0.38 14.37 -1.42
CA LEU A 129 1.50 15.16 -1.89
C LEU A 129 2.71 14.27 -2.11
N LEU A 130 3.32 14.35 -3.31
CA LEU A 130 4.47 13.55 -3.68
C LEU A 130 5.62 14.45 -4.13
N MET A 131 6.80 14.16 -3.60
CA MET A 131 8.05 14.82 -3.95
C MET A 131 9.11 13.75 -4.18
N ARG A 132 9.98 13.96 -5.17
CA ARG A 132 11.12 13.05 -5.39
C ARG A 132 11.93 12.98 -4.10
N LYS A 133 12.28 11.76 -3.68
CA LYS A 133 13.18 11.56 -2.55
C LYS A 133 14.51 12.27 -2.86
N PRO A 134 15.00 13.16 -1.98
CA PRO A 134 16.24 13.90 -2.23
C PRO A 134 17.44 12.97 -2.39
N THR A 135 18.37 13.34 -3.28
CA THR A 135 19.66 12.65 -3.41
C THR A 135 20.38 12.69 -2.05
N GLY A 136 20.83 11.55 -1.55
CA GLY A 136 21.50 11.44 -0.24
C GLY A 136 20.57 11.23 0.96
N ALA A 137 19.24 11.24 0.77
CA ALA A 137 18.30 10.84 1.83
C ALA A 137 18.55 9.39 2.32
N SER A 138 19.23 8.56 1.52
CA SER A 138 19.59 7.19 1.87
C SER A 138 20.84 7.06 2.77
N SER A 139 21.54 8.17 3.04
CA SER A 139 22.80 8.21 3.80
C SER A 139 22.74 9.07 5.06
N ILE A 140 21.57 9.16 5.69
CA ILE A 140 21.38 9.92 6.93
C ILE A 140 22.20 9.27 8.06
N PRO A 141 23.08 10.02 8.77
CA PRO A 141 24.05 9.44 9.71
C PRO A 141 23.45 8.55 10.80
N PHE A 142 22.24 8.86 11.26
CA PHE A 142 21.54 8.12 12.30
C PHE A 142 20.56 7.06 11.77
N GLY A 143 20.46 6.83 10.46
CA GLY A 143 19.51 5.87 9.89
C GLY A 143 19.66 4.45 10.46
N CYS A 144 20.91 3.98 10.60
CA CYS A 144 21.20 2.66 11.17
C CYS A 144 20.72 2.50 12.62
N LEU A 145 20.68 3.59 13.40
CA LEU A 145 20.14 3.57 14.77
C LEU A 145 18.65 3.22 14.74
N PHE A 146 17.86 3.91 13.92
CA PHE A 146 16.41 3.69 13.84
C PHE A 146 16.07 2.33 13.23
N GLU A 147 16.86 1.83 12.27
CA GLU A 147 16.72 0.45 11.79
C GLU A 147 16.95 -0.58 12.91
N ARG A 148 17.96 -0.35 13.76
CA ARG A 148 18.22 -1.18 14.93
C ARG A 148 17.06 -1.10 15.94
N LEU A 149 16.52 0.09 16.20
CA LEU A 149 15.33 0.26 17.05
C LEU A 149 14.13 -0.49 16.49
N ASN A 150 13.82 -0.37 15.20
CA ASN A 150 12.71 -1.09 14.57
C ASN A 150 12.87 -2.61 14.69
N ARG A 151 14.10 -3.11 14.53
CA ARG A 151 14.39 -4.54 14.62
C ARG A 151 14.32 -5.08 16.05
N TYR A 152 14.83 -4.35 17.03
CA TYR A 152 15.07 -4.90 18.38
C TYR A 152 14.25 -4.26 19.51
N SER A 153 13.76 -3.03 19.36
CA SER A 153 12.97 -2.34 20.40
C SER A 153 11.46 -2.55 20.22
N PRO A 154 10.77 -3.24 21.15
CA PRO A 154 9.31 -3.30 21.15
C PRO A 154 8.65 -1.94 21.41
N GLU A 155 9.28 -1.05 22.18
CA GLU A 155 8.80 0.29 22.50
C GLU A 155 8.72 1.16 21.26
N TYR A 156 9.77 1.13 20.43
CA TYR A 156 9.79 1.85 19.16
C TYR A 156 8.72 1.33 18.18
N ARG A 157 8.51 0.00 18.13
CA ARG A 157 7.40 -0.56 17.34
C ARG A 157 6.03 -0.20 17.88
N LEU A 158 5.89 -0.04 19.20
CA LEU A 158 4.65 0.45 19.81
C LEU A 158 4.40 1.91 19.44
N LEU A 159 5.44 2.76 19.47
CA LEU A 159 5.39 4.14 18.99
C LEU A 159 4.90 4.19 17.54
N ILE A 160 5.53 3.40 16.65
CA ILE A 160 5.14 3.32 15.24
C ILE A 160 3.67 2.92 15.09
N ARG A 161 3.22 1.87 15.80
CA ARG A 161 1.82 1.42 15.74
C ARG A 161 0.85 2.49 16.25
N ARG A 162 1.22 3.18 17.32
CA ARG A 162 0.37 4.18 17.96
C ARG A 162 0.21 5.42 17.09
N TYR A 163 1.30 5.88 16.50
CA TYR A 163 1.34 7.05 15.62
C TYR A 163 1.54 6.59 14.18
N ALA A 164 0.75 5.62 13.76
CA ALA A 164 0.84 5.03 12.43
C ALA A 164 0.89 6.07 11.31
N ASP A 165 0.07 7.13 11.40
CA ASP A 165 0.00 8.22 10.41
C ASP A 165 1.27 9.08 10.36
N LEU A 166 2.08 9.06 11.41
CA LEU A 166 3.39 9.72 11.42
C LEU A 166 4.37 8.99 10.51
N PHE A 167 4.29 7.66 10.47
CA PHE A 167 5.27 6.80 9.79
C PHE A 167 4.77 6.32 8.43
N TYR A 168 3.46 6.21 8.24
CA TYR A 168 2.85 5.73 7.02
C TYR A 168 1.77 6.69 6.56
N VAL A 169 1.78 6.98 5.27
CA VAL A 169 0.61 7.51 4.58
C VAL A 169 -0.44 6.39 4.53
N ARG A 170 -1.66 6.69 4.97
CA ARG A 170 -2.78 5.74 5.05
C ARG A 170 -4.03 6.37 4.42
N HIS A 171 -4.00 6.52 3.10
CA HIS A 171 -4.96 7.30 2.34
C HIS A 171 -6.14 6.45 1.88
N GLN A 172 -7.36 6.87 2.22
CA GLN A 172 -8.59 6.26 1.71
C GLN A 172 -9.25 7.19 0.69
N TRP A 173 -9.78 6.62 -0.39
CA TRP A 173 -10.40 7.39 -1.46
C TRP A 173 -11.67 6.72 -2.00
N ARG A 174 -12.53 7.53 -2.61
CA ARG A 174 -13.72 7.10 -3.35
C ARG A 174 -13.91 8.02 -4.55
N GLY A 175 -14.15 7.45 -5.72
CA GLY A 175 -14.39 8.20 -6.95
C GLY A 175 -13.13 8.80 -7.56
N LYS A 176 -12.48 9.77 -6.90
CA LYS A 176 -11.24 10.41 -7.39
C LYS A 176 -10.23 10.56 -6.26
N ILE A 177 -8.96 10.36 -6.60
CA ILE A 177 -7.83 10.67 -5.72
C ILE A 177 -7.41 12.12 -5.96
N ARG A 178 -7.34 12.92 -4.88
CA ARG A 178 -6.70 14.24 -4.92
C ARG A 178 -5.21 14.05 -4.70
N TYR A 179 -4.40 14.53 -5.62
CA TYR A 179 -2.95 14.40 -5.51
C TYR A 179 -2.22 15.54 -6.23
N ALA A 180 -1.00 15.82 -5.78
CA ALA A 180 -0.05 16.68 -6.46
C ALA A 180 1.32 15.99 -6.48
N VAL A 181 1.81 15.68 -7.69
CA VAL A 181 3.19 15.22 -7.91
C VAL A 181 4.04 16.43 -8.23
N HIS A 182 5.08 16.67 -7.44
CA HIS A 182 5.92 17.87 -7.55
C HIS A 182 5.10 19.17 -7.56
N PRO A 183 4.34 19.46 -6.49
CA PRO A 183 3.51 20.66 -6.44
C PRO A 183 4.36 21.91 -6.69
N ALA A 184 3.83 22.82 -7.51
CA ALA A 184 4.51 24.07 -7.87
C ALA A 184 4.29 25.18 -6.85
N ASP A 185 3.17 25.16 -6.12
CA ASP A 185 2.82 26.17 -5.13
C ASP A 185 3.65 26.07 -3.84
N ASP A 186 3.95 27.22 -3.26
CA ASP A 186 4.85 27.33 -2.10
C ASP A 186 4.27 26.68 -0.84
N GLU A 187 2.95 26.62 -0.69
CA GLU A 187 2.27 26.04 0.47
C GLU A 187 2.48 24.53 0.52
N ARG A 188 2.17 23.82 -0.56
CA ARG A 188 2.40 22.38 -0.67
C ARG A 188 3.89 22.04 -0.63
N ARG A 189 4.75 22.86 -1.23
CA ARG A 189 6.21 22.65 -1.18
C ARG A 189 6.79 22.83 0.23
N ALA A 190 6.21 23.71 1.04
CA ALA A 190 6.67 23.95 2.41
C ALA A 190 6.56 22.70 3.31
N TRP A 191 5.71 21.73 2.96
CA TRP A 191 5.62 20.46 3.67
C TRP A 191 6.89 19.61 3.58
N PHE A 192 7.67 19.76 2.51
CA PHE A 192 8.89 18.98 2.29
C PHE A 192 10.17 19.79 2.56
N GLY A 193 10.13 21.11 2.36
CA GLY A 193 11.32 21.95 2.37
C GLY A 193 11.50 22.87 3.57
N LYS A 194 10.48 23.05 4.42
CA LYS A 194 10.53 23.97 5.57
C LYS A 194 10.28 23.21 6.88
N PRO A 195 10.84 23.68 8.01
CA PRO A 195 10.46 23.18 9.33
C PRO A 195 8.95 23.25 9.53
N TRP A 196 8.39 22.22 10.16
CA TRP A 196 6.97 22.17 10.48
C TRP A 196 6.67 23.03 11.71
N ASP A 197 5.70 23.91 11.58
CA ASP A 197 5.13 24.67 12.69
C ASP A 197 4.25 23.79 13.60
N ALA A 198 3.78 24.37 14.70
CA ALA A 198 2.95 23.67 15.67
C ALA A 198 1.64 23.12 15.07
N GLU A 199 1.06 23.79 14.08
CA GLU A 199 -0.18 23.36 13.42
C GLU A 199 0.06 22.12 12.56
N LYS A 200 1.13 22.10 11.76
CA LYS A 200 1.57 20.94 10.99
C LYS A 200 1.87 19.74 11.89
N VAL A 201 2.57 19.98 13.01
CA VAL A 201 2.85 18.91 13.99
C VAL A 201 1.57 18.39 14.64
N ALA A 202 0.64 19.27 15.02
CA ALA A 202 -0.61 18.89 15.66
C ALA A 202 -1.51 18.02 14.77
N ARG A 203 -1.40 18.12 13.43
CA ARG A 203 -2.11 17.22 12.50
C ARG A 203 -1.71 15.75 12.68
N PHE A 204 -0.45 15.46 12.98
CA PHE A 204 0.03 14.09 13.21
C PHE A 204 -0.04 13.67 14.68
N VAL A 205 0.14 14.63 15.59
CA VAL A 205 0.15 14.40 17.03
C VAL A 205 -0.78 15.42 17.72
N PRO A 206 -2.10 15.21 17.69
CA PRO A 206 -3.04 16.14 18.32
C PRO A 206 -2.88 16.12 19.85
N PRO A 207 -3.12 17.26 20.52
CA PRO A 207 -3.06 17.34 21.97
C PRO A 207 -4.09 16.41 22.62
N ARG A 208 -3.70 15.78 23.73
CA ARG A 208 -4.53 14.81 24.48
C ARG A 208 -4.40 15.02 25.97
N SER A 209 -5.50 14.82 26.69
CA SER A 209 -5.49 14.79 28.16
C SER A 209 -4.59 13.68 28.71
N MET A 210 -4.06 13.86 29.92
CA MET A 210 -3.21 12.85 30.57
C MET A 210 -3.92 11.49 30.73
N SER A 211 -5.21 11.50 31.06
CA SER A 211 -6.02 10.27 31.19
C SER A 211 -6.12 9.51 29.87
N ARG A 212 -6.32 10.23 28.76
CA ARG A 212 -6.35 9.62 27.43
C ARG A 212 -5.00 9.01 27.06
N GLN A 213 -3.90 9.71 27.36
CA GLN A 213 -2.55 9.19 27.13
C GLN A 213 -2.27 7.90 27.92
N ALA A 214 -2.69 7.83 29.19
CA ALA A 214 -2.55 6.63 30.02
C ALA A 214 -3.35 5.43 29.45
N ILE A 215 -4.62 5.63 29.08
CA ILE A 215 -5.45 4.58 28.46
C ILE A 215 -4.82 4.08 27.16
N ASP A 216 -4.33 5.00 26.33
CA ASP A 216 -3.71 4.69 25.05
C ASP A 216 -2.42 3.85 25.19
N LEU A 217 -1.60 4.14 26.22
CA LEU A 217 -0.43 3.33 26.54
C LEU A 217 -0.81 1.92 27.01
N LEU A 218 -1.76 1.83 27.96
CA LEU A 218 -2.21 0.54 28.51
C LEU A 218 -2.79 -0.37 27.42
N THR A 219 -3.70 0.18 26.60
CA THR A 219 -4.34 -0.56 25.51
C THR A 219 -3.34 -0.97 24.43
N GLY A 220 -2.38 -0.11 24.09
CA GLY A 220 -1.32 -0.41 23.12
C GLY A 220 -0.36 -1.51 23.60
N ALA A 221 0.03 -1.48 24.87
CA ALA A 221 0.88 -2.49 25.50
C ALA A 221 0.15 -3.85 25.56
N LEU A 222 -1.09 -3.87 26.05
CA LEU A 222 -1.91 -5.08 26.14
C LEU A 222 -2.16 -5.68 24.74
N GLY A 223 -2.53 -4.85 23.76
CA GLY A 223 -2.71 -5.27 22.38
C GLY A 223 -1.44 -5.86 21.75
N SER A 224 -0.27 -5.34 22.11
CA SER A 224 1.01 -5.88 21.63
C SER A 224 1.32 -7.26 22.19
N VAL A 225 0.99 -7.51 23.47
CA VAL A 225 1.13 -8.82 24.13
C VAL A 225 0.14 -9.81 23.53
N ILE A 226 -1.15 -9.47 23.49
CA ILE A 226 -2.21 -10.31 22.95
C ILE A 226 -1.94 -10.64 21.48
N GLY A 227 -1.65 -9.64 20.64
CA GLY A 227 -1.31 -9.87 19.22
C GLY A 227 -0.04 -10.71 19.06
N GLY A 228 0.94 -10.58 19.97
CA GLY A 228 2.12 -11.44 20.04
C GLY A 228 1.77 -12.92 20.24
N LEU A 229 0.87 -13.21 21.18
CA LEU A 229 0.36 -14.55 21.48
C LEU A 229 -0.50 -15.10 20.32
N LEU A 230 -1.45 -14.31 19.82
CA LEU A 230 -2.34 -14.69 18.71
C LEU A 230 -1.56 -15.00 17.42
N ARG A 231 -0.43 -14.33 17.17
CA ARG A 231 0.45 -14.63 16.01
C ARG A 231 1.08 -16.02 16.04
N ARG A 232 1.19 -16.65 17.22
CA ARG A 232 1.68 -18.02 17.37
C ARG A 232 0.61 -19.05 17.06
N LEU A 233 -0.66 -18.64 17.06
CA LEU A 233 -1.76 -19.51 16.68
C LEU A 233 -1.77 -19.65 15.15
N PRO A 234 -2.06 -20.85 14.62
CA PRO A 234 -2.26 -21.03 13.20
C PRO A 234 -3.44 -20.15 12.75
N ARG A 235 -3.24 -19.36 11.69
CA ARG A 235 -4.35 -18.61 11.10
C ARG A 235 -5.37 -19.61 10.59
N LEU A 236 -6.60 -19.52 11.10
CA LEU A 236 -7.70 -20.32 10.58
C LEU A 236 -7.80 -20.09 9.07
N PRO A 237 -7.83 -21.16 8.25
CA PRO A 237 -8.02 -21.01 6.82
C PRO A 237 -9.34 -20.27 6.59
N ILE A 238 -9.34 -19.33 5.65
CA ILE A 238 -10.58 -18.72 5.17
C ILE A 238 -11.36 -19.85 4.51
N LEU A 239 -12.38 -20.36 5.21
CA LEU A 239 -13.07 -21.61 4.87
C LEU A 239 -13.69 -21.60 3.47
N ARG A 240 -14.03 -20.41 2.92
CA ARG A 240 -14.44 -20.23 1.52
C ARG A 240 -14.01 -18.86 1.00
N ARG A 241 -13.26 -18.83 -0.10
CA ARG A 241 -13.05 -17.62 -0.90
C ARG A 241 -14.12 -17.51 -1.98
N ARG A 242 -14.41 -16.29 -2.42
CA ARG A 242 -15.26 -16.05 -3.59
C ARG A 242 -14.57 -16.65 -4.81
N VAL A 243 -15.31 -17.40 -5.62
CA VAL A 243 -14.86 -17.81 -6.96
C VAL A 243 -14.97 -16.57 -7.86
N VAL A 244 -13.87 -16.21 -8.51
CA VAL A 244 -13.80 -15.03 -9.38
C VAL A 244 -13.40 -15.49 -10.78
N ASP A 245 -14.23 -15.16 -11.77
CA ASP A 245 -13.88 -15.30 -13.18
C ASP A 245 -13.13 -14.05 -13.65
N LEU A 246 -11.89 -14.25 -14.10
CA LEU A 246 -11.06 -13.15 -14.61
C LEU A 246 -11.48 -12.68 -16.00
N THR A 247 -12.16 -13.51 -16.78
CA THR A 247 -12.56 -13.21 -18.17
C THR A 247 -13.45 -11.97 -18.23
N ASP A 248 -14.36 -11.84 -17.26
CA ASP A 248 -15.27 -10.71 -17.13
C ASP A 248 -14.64 -9.44 -16.54
N LEU A 249 -13.45 -9.55 -15.95
CA LEU A 249 -12.75 -8.45 -15.28
C LEU A 249 -11.63 -7.87 -16.14
N MET A 250 -10.99 -8.70 -16.96
CA MET A 250 -9.80 -8.32 -17.69
C MET A 250 -10.12 -7.57 -18.99
N GLN A 251 -9.21 -6.68 -19.37
CA GLN A 251 -9.23 -5.94 -20.63
C GLN A 251 -7.79 -5.76 -21.10
N CYS A 252 -7.57 -5.80 -22.42
CA CYS A 252 -6.25 -5.50 -22.97
C CYS A 252 -5.84 -4.06 -22.61
N PRO A 253 -4.73 -3.85 -21.86
CA PRO A 253 -4.27 -2.52 -21.50
C PRO A 253 -3.72 -1.73 -22.70
N SER A 254 -3.47 -2.40 -23.84
CA SER A 254 -2.90 -1.80 -25.04
C SER A 254 -3.93 -1.24 -26.01
N CYS A 255 -4.95 -2.02 -26.35
CA CYS A 255 -5.95 -1.67 -27.37
C CYS A 255 -7.39 -1.74 -26.85
N ALA A 256 -7.58 -1.87 -25.53
CA ALA A 256 -8.89 -1.98 -24.91
C ALA A 256 -9.74 -3.19 -25.35
N HIS A 257 -9.20 -4.14 -26.13
CA HIS A 257 -9.91 -5.33 -26.61
C HIS A 257 -10.40 -6.23 -25.47
N ARG A 258 -11.57 -6.84 -25.69
CA ARG A 258 -12.26 -7.79 -24.81
C ARG A 258 -13.08 -8.78 -25.65
N PRO A 259 -13.27 -10.03 -25.23
CA PRO A 259 -12.62 -10.67 -24.08
C PRO A 259 -11.13 -10.96 -24.36
N LEU A 260 -10.37 -11.28 -23.31
CA LEU A 260 -9.04 -11.86 -23.46
C LEU A 260 -9.13 -13.39 -23.48
N GLU A 261 -8.24 -14.04 -24.22
CA GLU A 261 -8.10 -15.49 -24.20
C GLU A 261 -7.29 -15.89 -22.96
N ILE A 262 -7.93 -16.57 -21.99
CA ILE A 262 -7.27 -17.01 -20.75
C ILE A 262 -7.09 -18.52 -20.78
N GLY A 263 -5.85 -19.00 -20.68
CA GLY A 263 -5.52 -20.42 -20.71
C GLY A 263 -4.02 -20.67 -20.56
N GLY A 264 -3.65 -21.88 -20.12
CA GLY A 264 -2.24 -22.29 -20.02
C GLY A 264 -1.36 -21.43 -19.11
N GLY A 265 -1.95 -20.69 -18.15
CA GLY A 265 -1.22 -19.77 -17.26
C GLY A 265 -1.03 -18.36 -17.82
N TYR A 266 -1.71 -17.99 -18.92
CA TYR A 266 -1.61 -16.68 -19.55
C TYR A 266 -2.97 -16.10 -19.90
N ALA A 267 -3.04 -14.77 -20.02
CA ALA A 267 -4.08 -14.06 -20.73
C ALA A 267 -3.48 -13.42 -21.98
N ARG A 268 -4.15 -13.55 -23.13
CA ARG A 268 -3.71 -13.02 -24.42
C ARG A 268 -4.78 -12.17 -25.09
N CYS A 269 -4.37 -11.08 -25.70
CA CYS A 269 -5.21 -10.25 -26.54
C CYS A 269 -5.10 -10.71 -28.00
N PRO A 270 -6.16 -11.22 -28.63
CA PRO A 270 -6.11 -11.65 -30.03
C PRO A 270 -5.93 -10.47 -30.99
N ALA A 271 -6.40 -9.26 -30.63
CA ALA A 271 -6.34 -8.09 -31.51
C ALA A 271 -4.94 -7.47 -31.68
N CYS A 272 -4.08 -7.49 -30.65
CA CYS A 272 -2.77 -6.82 -30.70
C CYS A 272 -1.61 -7.68 -30.16
N GLY A 273 -1.87 -8.94 -29.81
CA GLY A 273 -0.86 -9.88 -29.32
C GLY A 273 -0.32 -9.60 -27.92
N TRP A 274 -0.84 -8.60 -27.18
CA TRP A 274 -0.46 -8.36 -25.79
C TRP A 274 -0.76 -9.61 -24.95
N GLN A 275 0.12 -9.92 -23.99
CA GLN A 275 -0.06 -11.06 -23.09
C GLN A 275 0.48 -10.77 -21.69
N THR A 276 -0.06 -11.47 -20.69
CA THR A 276 0.47 -11.48 -19.34
C THR A 276 0.27 -12.83 -18.66
N VAL A 277 1.04 -13.08 -17.60
CA VAL A 277 0.88 -14.27 -16.74
C VAL A 277 -0.38 -14.14 -15.90
N VAL A 278 -1.15 -15.22 -15.85
CA VAL A 278 -2.34 -15.36 -15.01
C VAL A 278 -2.26 -16.69 -14.27
N ILE A 279 -2.51 -16.67 -12.97
CA ILE A 279 -2.54 -17.86 -12.13
C ILE A 279 -3.92 -17.95 -11.50
N ILE A 280 -4.66 -19.00 -11.83
CA ILE A 280 -5.95 -19.34 -11.22
C ILE A 280 -5.71 -20.58 -10.37
N PRO A 281 -5.62 -20.44 -9.03
CA PRO A 281 -5.43 -21.58 -8.15
C PRO A 281 -6.61 -22.53 -8.24
N THR A 282 -6.30 -23.83 -8.32
CA THR A 282 -7.27 -24.92 -8.26
C THR A 282 -7.91 -25.06 -6.89
#